data_AF-A0A957CKD2-F1
#
_entry.id   AF-A0A957CKD2-F1
#
_cell.length_a   1.000
_cell.length_b   1.000
_cell.length_c   1.000
_cell.angle_alpha   90.00
_cell.angle_beta   90.00
_cell.angle_gamma   90.00
#
_symmetry.space_group_name_H-M   'P 1'
#
loop_
_entity.id
_entity.type
_entity.pdbx_description
1 polymer ?
#
loop_
_entity_poly.entity_id
_entity_poly.type
_entity_poly.pdbx_seq_one_letter_code
_entity_poly.pdbx_strand_id
1 'polypeptide(L)'
;MIANGLSWVWNRLRPAEGWLAFFLLGSAAACLILAVMETRWVPEDGVIIPATILGLLLATILAKRPLRTTVAWIYLTLYGFVIVTIDLARLFPTSTLISSNNLSVTQFWRQNAALFFDRTASWFEAVFSGGSSRETIVFAFGLGITAWFLGAYAGWSTFRRHKPLQGLTLMGVAITLNGYYGNAEIYWSAAFMGLAAIITAVLHFVHLEQEWDANQVDFSDQVRLDLIIYASVITVFLLSIATTLPAINFRELARKFQSQPFIQQTEDALDKAFAGVRQPQRGVSPGGVGGRGTMPRSYLLGDAPELSERIMMTAVVDIIEDDGTTHTAPADLLQGSHWRGLSYDVYTGRGWALSEERQESVSANQQIPIPPINRALQLSQTVNWEV
;
A
#
# COMPACT_ATOMS: atom_id res chain seq x y z
N MET A 1 1.72 -27.40 35.25
CA MET A 1 0.34 -27.12 34.76
C MET A 1 0.31 -26.45 33.39
N ILE A 2 1.16 -25.44 33.10
CA ILE A 2 1.19 -24.75 31.79
C ILE A 2 1.53 -25.71 30.63
N ALA A 3 2.51 -26.61 30.81
CA ALA A 3 2.91 -27.57 29.76
C ALA A 3 1.80 -28.57 29.38
N ASN A 4 0.99 -29.01 30.34
CA ASN A 4 -0.15 -29.92 30.10
C ASN A 4 -1.33 -29.20 29.44
N GLY A 5 -1.53 -27.90 29.77
CA GLY A 5 -2.50 -27.06 29.06
C GLY A 5 -2.07 -26.81 27.62
N LEU A 6 -0.77 -26.55 27.39
CA LEU A 6 -0.22 -26.33 26.06
C LEU A 6 -0.35 -27.57 25.18
N SER A 7 -0.03 -28.76 25.70
CA SER A 7 -0.15 -30.02 24.95
C SER A 7 -1.61 -30.41 24.68
N TRP A 8 -2.54 -30.09 25.60
CA TRP A 8 -3.97 -30.27 25.37
C TRP A 8 -4.49 -29.36 24.24
N VAL A 9 -4.14 -28.07 24.27
CA VAL A 9 -4.48 -27.12 23.20
C VAL A 9 -3.86 -27.54 21.87
N TRP A 10 -2.59 -27.95 21.90
CA TRP A 10 -1.83 -28.41 20.73
C TRP A 10 -2.48 -29.61 20.04
N ASN A 11 -2.95 -30.60 20.81
CA ASN A 11 -3.60 -31.78 20.27
C ASN A 11 -5.06 -31.50 19.86
N ARG A 12 -5.76 -30.62 20.58
CA ARG A 12 -7.16 -30.26 20.29
C ARG A 12 -7.30 -29.38 19.05
N LEU A 13 -6.33 -28.50 18.79
CA LEU A 13 -6.33 -27.57 17.67
C LEU A 13 -5.55 -28.08 16.45
N ARG A 14 -4.92 -29.25 16.51
CA ARG A 14 -4.19 -29.84 15.38
C ARG A 14 -5.09 -29.90 14.13
N PRO A 15 -4.70 -29.28 13.00
CA PRO A 15 -5.39 -29.47 11.72
C PRO A 15 -5.30 -30.93 11.29
N ALA A 16 -6.32 -31.42 10.58
CA ALA A 16 -6.26 -32.74 9.96
C ALA A 16 -5.08 -32.80 8.96
N GLU A 17 -4.76 -31.65 8.38
CA GLU A 17 -3.65 -31.43 7.45
C GLU A 17 -2.29 -31.20 8.13
N GLY A 18 -2.24 -31.24 9.48
CA GLY A 18 -1.04 -31.03 10.26
C GLY A 18 -0.66 -29.57 10.51
N TRP A 19 0.26 -29.35 11.46
CA TRP A 19 0.75 -28.02 11.83
C TRP A 19 1.54 -27.32 10.72
N LEU A 20 2.14 -28.10 9.82
CA LEU A 20 2.95 -27.58 8.72
C LEU A 20 2.12 -26.71 7.78
N ALA A 21 0.92 -27.15 7.38
CA ALA A 21 0.03 -26.34 6.53
C ALA A 21 -0.38 -25.03 7.20
N PHE A 22 -0.63 -25.07 8.52
CA PHE A 22 -0.95 -23.86 9.29
C PHE A 22 0.22 -22.87 9.34
N PHE A 23 1.44 -23.34 9.61
CA PHE A 23 2.62 -22.48 9.62
C PHE A 23 2.95 -21.93 8.24
N LEU A 24 2.83 -22.72 7.18
CA LEU A 24 3.01 -22.22 5.80
C LEU A 24 1.99 -21.14 5.44
N LEU A 25 0.72 -21.32 5.81
CA LEU A 25 -0.30 -20.31 5.58
C LEU A 25 -0.04 -19.03 6.40
N GLY A 26 0.42 -19.20 7.65
CA GLY A 26 0.86 -18.10 8.50
C GLY A 26 2.05 -17.35 7.90
N SER A 27 3.03 -18.05 7.33
CA SER A 27 4.17 -17.45 6.62
C SER A 27 3.72 -16.71 5.36
N ALA A 28 2.79 -17.27 4.57
CA ALA A 28 2.24 -16.59 3.41
C ALA A 28 1.49 -15.31 3.81
N ALA A 29 0.71 -15.36 4.90
CA ALA A 29 0.07 -14.19 5.48
C ALA A 29 1.10 -13.17 6.02
N ALA A 30 2.23 -13.63 6.58
CA ALA A 30 3.32 -12.76 7.01
C ALA A 30 3.95 -12.01 5.83
N CYS A 31 4.11 -12.63 4.66
CA CYS A 31 4.56 -11.93 3.45
C CYS A 31 3.61 -10.78 3.09
N LEU A 32 2.30 -10.97 3.18
CA LEU A 32 1.32 -9.88 2.98
C LEU A 32 1.52 -8.77 4.01
N ILE A 33 1.60 -9.10 5.30
CA ILE A 33 1.81 -8.12 6.37
C ILE A 33 3.07 -7.29 6.10
N LEU A 34 4.19 -7.96 5.84
CA LEU A 34 5.49 -7.32 5.65
C LEU A 34 5.53 -6.46 4.39
N ALA A 35 4.93 -6.93 3.28
CA ALA A 35 4.81 -6.14 2.05
C ALA A 35 4.04 -4.83 2.27
N VAL A 36 2.94 -4.87 3.04
CA VAL A 36 2.13 -3.67 3.27
C VAL A 36 2.80 -2.72 4.28
N MET A 37 3.44 -3.25 5.33
CA MET A 37 4.18 -2.44 6.30
C MET A 37 5.40 -1.75 5.69
N GLU A 38 6.03 -2.35 4.69
CA GLU A 38 7.15 -1.73 3.98
C GLU A 38 6.72 -0.49 3.19
N THR A 39 5.51 -0.52 2.61
CA THR A 39 4.93 0.61 1.88
C THR A 39 4.68 1.82 2.81
N ARG A 40 4.40 1.58 4.09
CA ARG A 40 4.10 2.64 5.07
C ARG A 40 3.00 3.60 4.63
N TRP A 41 1.89 3.04 4.13
CA TRP A 41 0.74 3.81 3.63
C TRP A 41 0.31 4.92 4.59
N VAL A 42 0.25 4.60 5.88
CA VAL A 42 -0.36 5.42 6.92
C VAL A 42 0.35 5.16 8.26
N PRO A 43 0.48 6.13 9.18
CA PRO A 43 1.12 5.90 10.49
C PRO A 43 0.48 4.78 11.34
N GLU A 44 -0.81 4.52 11.12
CA GLU A 44 -1.60 3.46 11.75
C GLU A 44 -1.63 2.14 10.95
N ASP A 45 -0.71 1.91 10.01
CA ASP A 45 -0.59 0.68 9.21
C ASP A 45 -0.37 -0.61 10.02
N GLY A 46 0.11 -0.48 11.27
CA GLY A 46 0.29 -1.58 12.21
C GLY A 46 -0.97 -2.43 12.47
N VAL A 47 -2.17 -1.89 12.21
CA VAL A 47 -3.46 -2.60 12.35
C VAL A 47 -3.55 -3.89 11.53
N ILE A 48 -2.80 -3.96 10.42
CA ILE A 48 -2.79 -5.11 9.52
C ILE A 48 -2.26 -6.36 10.22
N ILE A 49 -1.33 -6.23 11.18
CA ILE A 49 -0.74 -7.35 11.90
C ILE A 49 -1.81 -8.10 12.72
N PRO A 50 -2.46 -7.48 13.74
CA PRO A 50 -3.48 -8.17 14.51
C PRO A 50 -4.67 -8.56 13.64
N ALA A 51 -5.06 -7.73 12.68
CA ALA A 51 -6.20 -8.03 11.82
C ALA A 51 -5.99 -9.31 10.99
N THR A 52 -4.85 -9.45 10.31
CA THR A 52 -4.56 -10.63 9.48
C THR A 52 -4.41 -11.89 10.33
N ILE A 53 -3.64 -11.81 11.43
CA ILE A 53 -3.34 -12.96 12.30
C ILE A 53 -4.62 -13.44 13.00
N LEU A 54 -5.39 -12.53 13.61
CA LEU A 54 -6.61 -12.90 14.32
C LEU A 54 -7.72 -13.32 13.36
N GLY A 55 -7.82 -12.69 12.18
CA GLY A 55 -8.74 -13.11 11.12
C GLY A 55 -8.46 -14.53 10.65
N LEU A 56 -7.18 -14.84 10.39
CA LEU A 56 -6.73 -16.18 10.04
C LEU A 56 -7.05 -17.19 11.14
N LEU A 57 -6.63 -16.92 12.38
CA LEU A 57 -6.86 -17.78 13.54
C LEU A 57 -8.36 -18.02 13.77
N LEU A 58 -9.17 -16.98 13.82
CA LEU A 58 -10.61 -17.12 14.05
C LEU A 58 -11.27 -17.93 12.94
N ALA A 59 -10.91 -17.69 11.67
CA ALA A 59 -11.41 -18.49 10.56
C ALA A 59 -10.98 -19.95 10.64
N THR A 60 -9.74 -20.26 11.02
CA THR A 60 -9.29 -21.65 11.22
C THR A 60 -10.05 -22.35 12.34
N ILE A 61 -10.37 -21.65 13.42
CA ILE A 61 -11.15 -22.19 14.54
C ILE A 61 -12.60 -22.45 14.10
N LEU A 62 -13.22 -21.48 13.42
CA LEU A 62 -14.60 -21.58 12.95
C LEU A 62 -14.76 -22.58 11.80
N ALA A 63 -13.71 -22.78 11.00
CA ALA A 63 -13.66 -23.78 9.93
C ALA A 63 -13.90 -25.20 10.47
N LYS A 64 -13.39 -25.50 11.67
CA LYS A 64 -13.50 -26.82 12.30
C LYS A 64 -14.78 -27.04 13.10
N ARG A 65 -15.56 -25.98 13.35
CA ARG A 65 -16.82 -26.11 14.09
C ARG A 65 -17.97 -26.51 13.17
N PRO A 66 -18.93 -27.33 13.63
CA PRO A 66 -20.13 -27.72 12.87
C PRO A 66 -21.15 -26.59 12.75
N LEU A 67 -20.69 -25.35 12.58
CA LEU A 67 -21.52 -24.16 12.37
C LEU A 67 -21.90 -24.05 10.90
N ARG A 68 -23.06 -23.49 10.59
CA ARG A 68 -23.42 -23.11 9.21
C ARG A 68 -22.44 -22.06 8.68
N THR A 69 -22.11 -22.12 7.39
CA THR A 69 -21.20 -21.18 6.73
C THR A 69 -21.63 -19.72 6.95
N THR A 70 -22.91 -19.42 6.81
CA THR A 70 -23.45 -18.07 7.02
C THR A 70 -23.21 -17.56 8.44
N VAL A 71 -23.50 -18.37 9.46
CA VAL A 71 -23.31 -18.03 10.86
C VAL A 71 -21.83 -17.78 11.18
N ALA A 72 -20.93 -18.61 10.64
CA ALA A 72 -19.50 -18.41 10.81
C ALA A 72 -19.02 -17.08 10.20
N TRP A 73 -19.50 -16.72 9.01
CA TRP A 73 -19.15 -15.45 8.36
C TRP A 73 -19.77 -14.23 9.06
N ILE A 74 -20.93 -14.37 9.71
CA ILE A 74 -21.48 -13.32 10.58
C ILE A 74 -20.53 -13.08 11.76
N TYR A 75 -20.05 -14.13 12.44
CA TYR A 75 -19.07 -13.98 13.50
C TYR A 75 -17.76 -13.37 12.99
N LEU A 76 -17.22 -13.85 11.86
CA LEU A 76 -16.00 -13.29 11.28
C LEU A 76 -16.15 -11.80 10.97
N THR A 77 -17.29 -11.39 10.44
CA THR A 77 -17.57 -9.98 10.14
C THR A 77 -17.65 -9.16 11.42
N LEU A 78 -18.45 -9.59 12.39
CA LEU A 78 -18.63 -8.86 13.65
C LEU A 78 -17.32 -8.73 14.43
N TYR A 79 -16.55 -9.81 14.56
CA TYR A 79 -15.24 -9.77 15.21
C TYR A 79 -14.22 -8.94 14.45
N GLY A 80 -14.25 -8.94 13.12
CA GLY A 80 -13.35 -8.12 12.31
C GLY A 80 -13.55 -6.63 12.55
N PHE A 81 -14.81 -6.17 12.48
CA PHE A 81 -15.15 -4.78 12.81
C PHE A 81 -14.76 -4.41 14.24
N VAL A 82 -15.07 -5.26 15.21
CA VAL A 82 -14.75 -5.01 16.62
C VAL A 82 -13.24 -4.93 16.86
N ILE A 83 -12.47 -5.91 16.37
CA ILE A 83 -11.02 -5.98 16.62
C ILE A 83 -10.29 -4.84 15.94
N VAL A 84 -10.61 -4.53 14.68
CA VAL A 84 -9.99 -3.42 13.94
C VAL A 84 -10.32 -2.08 14.61
N THR A 85 -11.56 -1.90 15.08
CA THR A 85 -11.94 -0.69 15.83
C THR A 85 -11.18 -0.57 17.14
N ILE A 86 -11.10 -1.65 17.93
CA ILE A 86 -10.40 -1.65 19.22
C ILE A 86 -8.91 -1.31 19.05
N ASP A 87 -8.27 -1.85 18.01
CA ASP A 87 -6.87 -1.63 17.72
C ASP A 87 -6.60 -0.18 17.27
N LEU A 88 -7.36 0.32 16.29
CA LEU A 88 -7.19 1.68 15.78
C LEU A 88 -7.60 2.75 16.79
N ALA A 89 -8.63 2.50 17.58
CA ALA A 89 -9.01 3.38 18.68
C ALA A 89 -8.08 3.23 19.90
N ARG A 90 -7.05 2.37 19.86
CA ARG A 90 -6.09 2.16 20.95
C ARG A 90 -6.76 1.92 22.30
N LEU A 91 -7.80 1.09 22.32
CA LEU A 91 -8.60 0.84 23.52
C LEU A 91 -7.95 -0.13 24.51
N PHE A 92 -6.79 -0.71 24.18
CA PHE A 92 -6.02 -1.54 25.11
C PHE A 92 -5.20 -0.67 26.07
N PRO A 93 -5.56 -0.60 27.36
CA PRO A 93 -4.81 0.19 28.33
C PRO A 93 -3.44 -0.43 28.64
N THR A 94 -2.44 0.42 28.83
CA THR A 94 -1.10 -0.02 29.28
C THR A 94 -1.17 -0.69 30.65
N SER A 95 -0.35 -1.72 30.89
CA SER A 95 -0.33 -2.48 32.15
C SER A 95 -0.14 -1.61 33.40
N THR A 96 0.55 -0.47 33.27
CA THR A 96 0.72 0.53 34.33
C THR A 96 -0.57 1.24 34.71
N LEU A 97 -1.45 1.50 33.74
CA LEU A 97 -2.76 2.12 33.97
C LEU A 97 -3.75 1.14 34.61
N ILE A 98 -3.66 -0.14 34.26
CA ILE A 98 -4.52 -1.20 34.82
C ILE A 98 -4.26 -1.39 36.32
N SER A 99 -3.01 -1.20 36.76
CA SER A 99 -2.64 -1.27 38.18
C SER A 99 -3.08 -0.03 38.99
N SER A 100 -3.42 1.07 38.31
CA SER A 100 -3.98 2.27 38.93
C SER A 100 -5.51 2.16 39.02
N ASN A 101 -6.10 2.77 40.04
CA ASN A 101 -7.54 2.71 40.38
C ASN A 101 -8.50 2.76 39.16
N ASN A 102 -9.60 1.99 39.16
CA ASN A 102 -10.54 1.79 38.02
C ASN A 102 -11.07 3.06 37.33
N LEU A 103 -11.13 4.20 38.04
CA LEU A 103 -11.61 5.47 37.50
C LEU A 103 -10.72 6.03 36.36
N SER A 104 -9.41 5.72 36.36
CA SER A 104 -8.48 6.15 35.29
C SER A 104 -8.71 5.37 33.99
N VAL A 105 -9.03 4.08 34.08
CA VAL A 105 -9.27 3.21 32.92
C VAL A 105 -10.52 3.63 32.16
N THR A 106 -11.60 3.95 32.88
CA THR A 106 -12.86 4.39 32.24
C THR A 106 -12.66 5.71 31.48
N GLN A 107 -11.88 6.64 32.04
CA GLN A 107 -11.53 7.89 31.37
C GLN A 107 -10.67 7.66 30.13
N PHE A 108 -9.68 6.76 30.20
CA PHE A 108 -8.85 6.36 29.05
C PHE A 108 -9.71 5.84 27.89
N TRP A 109 -10.66 4.95 28.18
CA TRP A 109 -11.55 4.37 27.15
C TRP A 109 -12.42 5.46 26.52
N ARG A 110 -13.03 6.32 27.33
CA ARG A 110 -13.86 7.43 26.83
C ARG A 110 -13.05 8.40 25.97
N GLN A 111 -11.85 8.78 26.41
CA GLN A 111 -10.99 9.70 25.69
C GLN A 111 -10.58 9.12 24.34
N ASN A 112 -10.07 7.89 24.32
CA ASN A 112 -9.59 7.26 23.09
C ASN A 112 -10.72 6.96 22.11
N ALA A 113 -11.88 6.52 22.60
CA ALA A 113 -13.07 6.34 21.77
C ALA A 113 -13.53 7.68 21.18
N ALA A 114 -13.59 8.75 21.99
CA ALA A 114 -13.96 10.08 21.52
C ALA A 114 -12.98 10.59 20.45
N LEU A 115 -11.67 10.41 20.64
CA LEU A 115 -10.64 10.79 19.68
C LEU A 115 -10.78 10.03 18.35
N PHE A 116 -11.08 8.73 18.41
CA PHE A 116 -11.32 7.92 17.21
C PHE A 116 -12.57 8.39 16.44
N PHE A 117 -13.68 8.62 17.15
CA PHE A 117 -14.90 9.11 16.52
C PHE A 117 -14.76 10.52 15.97
N ASP A 118 -14.03 11.40 16.66
CA ASP A 118 -13.74 12.77 16.22
C ASP A 118 -12.94 12.76 14.90
N ARG A 119 -11.83 12.00 14.84
CA ARG A 119 -11.03 11.84 13.62
C ARG A 119 -11.82 11.21 12.46
N THR A 120 -12.73 10.29 12.77
CA THR A 120 -13.59 9.66 11.78
C THR A 120 -14.65 10.65 11.27
N ALA A 121 -15.27 11.42 12.18
CA ALA A 121 -16.27 12.41 11.84
C ALA A 121 -15.67 13.58 11.03
N SER A 122 -14.50 14.07 11.40
CA SER A 122 -13.79 15.12 10.67
C SER A 122 -13.41 14.69 9.25
N TRP A 123 -13.03 13.42 9.06
CA TRP A 123 -12.85 12.84 7.74
C TRP A 123 -14.14 12.85 6.92
N PHE A 124 -15.25 12.37 7.49
CA PHE A 124 -16.56 12.36 6.80
C PHE A 124 -17.01 13.78 6.42
N GLU A 125 -16.87 14.74 7.33
CA GLU A 125 -17.22 16.14 7.10
C GLU A 125 -16.41 16.73 5.94
N ALA A 126 -15.08 16.51 5.93
CA ALA A 126 -14.20 16.99 4.87
C ALA A 126 -14.56 16.39 3.50
N VAL A 127 -14.87 15.10 3.43
CA VAL A 127 -15.22 14.42 2.18
C VAL A 127 -16.59 14.85 1.65
N PHE A 128 -17.62 14.92 2.51
CA PHE A 128 -18.97 15.32 2.09
C PHE A 128 -19.09 16.81 1.77
N SER A 129 -18.20 17.65 2.30
CA SER A 129 -18.10 19.07 1.93
C SER A 129 -17.29 19.30 0.64
N GLY A 130 -16.77 18.25 0.00
CA GLY A 130 -15.95 18.34 -1.22
C GLY A 130 -14.52 18.84 -0.97
N GLY A 131 -14.09 18.89 0.29
CA GLY A 131 -12.74 19.25 0.69
C GLY A 131 -11.75 18.08 0.64
N SER A 132 -10.50 18.34 1.01
CA SER A 132 -9.45 17.33 1.14
C SER A 132 -9.21 16.99 2.61
N SER A 133 -9.08 15.70 2.95
CA SER A 133 -8.79 15.27 4.32
C SER A 133 -7.39 14.70 4.47
N ARG A 134 -6.66 15.17 5.49
CA ARG A 134 -5.39 14.59 5.92
C ARG A 134 -5.55 13.48 6.97
N GLU A 135 -6.78 13.20 7.39
CA GLU A 135 -7.04 12.12 8.34
C GLU A 135 -6.88 10.76 7.68
N THR A 136 -6.08 9.91 8.32
CA THR A 136 -5.69 8.60 7.80
C THR A 136 -6.46 7.45 8.43
N ILE A 137 -7.25 7.71 9.49
CA ILE A 137 -7.87 6.68 10.33
C ILE A 137 -8.87 5.82 9.55
N VAL A 138 -9.64 6.41 8.64
CA VAL A 138 -10.64 5.71 7.83
C VAL A 138 -9.96 4.82 6.78
N PHE A 139 -8.84 5.27 6.23
CA PHE A 139 -8.01 4.45 5.34
C PHE A 139 -7.39 3.26 6.08
N ALA A 140 -6.82 3.50 7.27
CA ALA A 140 -6.27 2.44 8.12
C ALA A 140 -7.36 1.41 8.51
N PHE A 141 -8.58 1.88 8.77
CA PHE A 141 -9.72 1.00 9.02
C PHE A 141 -10.03 0.11 7.81
N GLY A 142 -10.08 0.69 6.61
CA GLY A 142 -10.25 -0.06 5.37
C GLY A 142 -9.15 -1.11 5.13
N LEU A 143 -7.89 -0.73 5.37
CA LEU A 143 -6.75 -1.66 5.31
C LEU A 143 -6.89 -2.80 6.32
N GLY A 144 -7.21 -2.50 7.57
CA GLY A 144 -7.39 -3.49 8.64
C GLY A 144 -8.53 -4.47 8.33
N ILE A 145 -9.68 -3.98 7.87
CA ILE A 145 -10.82 -4.83 7.50
C ILE A 145 -10.48 -5.71 6.29
N THR A 146 -9.80 -5.15 5.29
CA THR A 146 -9.37 -5.92 4.11
C THR A 146 -8.40 -7.02 4.51
N ALA A 147 -7.40 -6.69 5.32
CA ALA A 147 -6.42 -7.64 5.86
C ALA A 147 -7.07 -8.74 6.70
N TRP A 148 -8.04 -8.38 7.55
CA TRP A 148 -8.85 -9.33 8.30
C TRP A 148 -9.57 -10.32 7.40
N PHE A 149 -10.29 -9.83 6.38
CA PHE A 149 -11.04 -10.69 5.47
C PHE A 149 -10.14 -11.54 4.59
N LEU A 150 -8.98 -11.05 4.17
CA LEU A 150 -7.97 -11.83 3.46
C LEU A 150 -7.48 -13.00 4.32
N GLY A 151 -7.03 -12.71 5.55
CA GLY A 151 -6.62 -13.73 6.52
C GLY A 151 -7.73 -14.75 6.80
N ALA A 152 -8.94 -14.25 7.05
CA ALA A 152 -10.10 -15.10 7.32
C ALA A 152 -10.47 -15.98 6.12
N TYR A 153 -10.50 -15.43 4.90
CA TYR A 153 -10.83 -16.18 3.70
C TYR A 153 -9.76 -17.21 3.36
N ALA A 154 -8.47 -16.89 3.56
CA ALA A 154 -7.37 -17.84 3.39
C ALA A 154 -7.48 -19.02 4.36
N GLY A 155 -7.75 -18.76 5.64
CA GLY A 155 -8.00 -19.82 6.62
C GLY A 155 -9.23 -20.65 6.28
N TRP A 156 -10.34 -20.00 5.93
CA TRP A 156 -11.60 -20.67 5.60
C TRP A 156 -11.52 -21.55 4.35
N SER A 157 -10.94 -21.02 3.26
CA SER A 157 -10.77 -21.75 2.00
C SER A 157 -9.84 -22.95 2.15
N THR A 158 -8.79 -22.82 2.95
CA THR A 158 -7.83 -23.89 3.21
C THR A 158 -8.44 -25.00 4.06
N PHE A 159 -8.95 -24.70 5.25
CA PHE A 159 -9.30 -25.73 6.24
C PHE A 159 -10.75 -26.22 6.19
N ARG A 160 -11.67 -25.48 5.56
CA ARG A 160 -13.09 -25.90 5.46
C ARG A 160 -13.51 -26.29 4.07
N ARG A 161 -12.96 -25.64 3.04
CA ARG A 161 -13.27 -25.98 1.63
C ARG A 161 -12.23 -26.88 0.99
N HIS A 162 -11.07 -27.10 1.63
CA HIS A 162 -9.93 -27.84 1.07
C HIS A 162 -9.51 -27.30 -0.32
N LYS A 163 -9.66 -25.99 -0.54
CA LYS A 163 -9.34 -25.29 -1.79
C LYS A 163 -8.41 -24.10 -1.50
N PRO A 164 -7.15 -24.35 -1.10
CA PRO A 164 -6.21 -23.32 -0.66
C PRO A 164 -5.93 -22.26 -1.73
N LEU A 165 -5.92 -22.65 -3.00
CA LEU A 165 -5.67 -21.74 -4.13
C LEU A 165 -6.67 -20.57 -4.18
N GLN A 166 -7.92 -20.75 -3.76
CA GLN A 166 -8.88 -19.64 -3.75
C GLN A 166 -8.46 -18.53 -2.76
N GLY A 167 -8.03 -18.92 -1.56
CA GLY A 167 -7.54 -17.97 -0.56
C GLY A 167 -6.21 -17.33 -0.95
N LEU A 168 -5.28 -18.15 -1.43
CA LEU A 168 -3.94 -17.71 -1.82
C LEU A 168 -3.97 -16.79 -3.05
N THR A 169 -4.84 -17.04 -4.02
CA THR A 169 -4.98 -16.14 -5.18
C THR A 169 -5.47 -14.77 -4.76
N LEU A 170 -6.45 -14.69 -3.85
CA LEU A 170 -6.95 -13.40 -3.36
C LEU A 170 -5.87 -12.64 -2.56
N MET A 171 -5.09 -13.34 -1.73
CA MET A 171 -3.92 -12.75 -1.06
C MET A 171 -2.84 -12.32 -2.05
N GLY A 172 -2.55 -13.12 -3.08
CA GLY A 172 -1.55 -12.80 -4.10
C GLY A 172 -1.93 -11.57 -4.93
N VAL A 173 -3.21 -11.42 -5.26
CA VAL A 173 -3.74 -10.19 -5.86
C VAL A 173 -3.53 -9.00 -4.94
N ALA A 174 -3.83 -9.13 -3.64
CA ALA A 174 -3.61 -8.05 -2.68
C ALA A 174 -2.13 -7.64 -2.56
N ILE A 175 -1.20 -8.60 -2.49
CA ILE A 175 0.25 -8.32 -2.47
C ILE A 175 0.68 -7.63 -3.77
N THR A 176 0.18 -8.10 -4.92
CA THR A 176 0.52 -7.52 -6.24
C THR A 176 0.00 -6.10 -6.37
N LEU A 177 -1.25 -5.84 -5.94
CA LEU A 177 -1.81 -4.50 -5.90
C LEU A 177 -1.03 -3.61 -4.94
N ASN A 178 -0.66 -4.12 -3.76
CA ASN A 178 0.18 -3.39 -2.83
C ASN A 178 1.56 -3.08 -3.44
N GLY A 179 2.18 -4.00 -4.18
CA GLY A 179 3.42 -3.74 -4.91
C GLY A 179 3.27 -2.67 -5.99
N TYR A 180 2.20 -2.77 -6.79
CA TYR A 180 1.93 -1.83 -7.88
C TYR A 180 1.65 -0.40 -7.38
N TYR A 181 0.78 -0.28 -6.38
CA TYR A 181 0.37 1.01 -5.82
C TYR A 181 1.35 1.53 -4.77
N GLY A 182 1.98 0.63 -4.03
CA GLY A 182 2.84 0.89 -2.86
C GLY A 182 4.33 0.97 -3.19
N ASN A 183 4.71 0.74 -4.45
CA ASN A 183 6.11 0.58 -4.88
C ASN A 183 6.91 -0.35 -3.94
N ALA A 184 6.22 -1.36 -3.39
CA ALA A 184 6.84 -2.35 -2.50
C ALA A 184 7.79 -3.21 -3.32
N GLU A 185 8.88 -3.64 -2.72
CA GLU A 185 9.87 -4.44 -3.41
C GLU A 185 9.31 -5.82 -3.79
N ILE A 186 9.80 -6.38 -4.90
CA ILE A 186 9.26 -7.61 -5.49
C ILE A 186 9.52 -8.86 -4.65
N TYR A 187 10.46 -8.80 -3.69
CA TYR A 187 10.94 -9.97 -2.96
C TYR A 187 9.86 -10.60 -2.06
N TRP A 188 8.96 -9.83 -1.45
CA TRP A 188 7.82 -10.40 -0.69
C TRP A 188 6.83 -11.13 -1.59
N SER A 189 6.61 -10.62 -2.80
CA SER A 189 5.75 -11.25 -3.80
C SER A 189 6.33 -12.59 -4.25
N ALA A 190 7.64 -12.63 -4.52
CA ALA A 190 8.34 -13.86 -4.88
C ALA A 190 8.30 -14.89 -3.73
N ALA A 191 8.63 -14.46 -2.50
CA ALA A 191 8.55 -15.32 -1.31
C ALA A 191 7.15 -15.90 -1.10
N PHE A 192 6.11 -15.07 -1.27
CA PHE A 192 4.72 -15.51 -1.21
C PHE A 192 4.40 -16.57 -2.26
N MET A 193 4.82 -16.38 -3.52
CA MET A 193 4.59 -17.36 -4.59
C MET A 193 5.23 -18.72 -4.27
N GLY A 194 6.46 -18.71 -3.75
CA GLY A 194 7.12 -19.93 -3.28
C GLY A 194 6.33 -20.64 -2.18
N LEU A 195 5.93 -19.89 -1.14
CA LEU A 195 5.12 -20.43 -0.04
C LEU A 195 3.75 -20.95 -0.50
N ALA A 196 3.10 -20.24 -1.43
CA ALA A 196 1.83 -20.63 -2.03
C ALA A 196 1.93 -21.94 -2.83
N ALA A 197 3.06 -22.17 -3.51
CA ALA A 197 3.33 -23.43 -4.19
C ALA A 197 3.54 -24.59 -3.18
N ILE A 198 4.37 -24.38 -2.15
CA ILE A 198 4.63 -25.40 -1.11
C ILE A 198 3.32 -25.81 -0.43
N ILE A 199 2.55 -24.83 0.07
CA ILE A 199 1.32 -25.14 0.80
C ILE A 199 0.31 -25.88 -0.09
N THR A 200 0.23 -25.52 -1.37
CA THR A 200 -0.65 -26.21 -2.32
C THR A 200 -0.21 -27.66 -2.52
N ALA A 201 1.10 -27.90 -2.69
CA ALA A 201 1.64 -29.26 -2.81
C ALA A 201 1.40 -30.10 -1.56
N VAL A 202 1.65 -29.53 -0.37
CA VAL A 202 1.42 -30.18 0.92
C VAL A 202 -0.05 -30.56 1.09
N LEU A 203 -0.98 -29.64 0.82
CA LEU A 203 -2.40 -29.88 0.99
C LEU A 203 -2.96 -30.85 -0.03
N HIS A 204 -2.46 -30.80 -1.27
CA HIS A 204 -2.80 -31.78 -2.30
C HIS A 204 -2.38 -33.19 -1.85
N PHE A 205 -1.17 -33.32 -1.31
CA PHE A 205 -0.67 -34.60 -0.83
C PHE A 205 -1.46 -35.13 0.37
N VAL A 206 -1.79 -34.28 1.35
CA VAL A 206 -2.65 -34.67 2.48
C VAL A 206 -3.99 -35.21 2.00
N HIS A 207 -4.55 -34.62 0.94
CA HIS A 207 -5.80 -35.10 0.36
C HIS A 207 -5.63 -36.48 -0.28
N LEU A 208 -4.53 -36.70 -1.03
CA LEU A 208 -4.20 -38.01 -1.60
C LEU A 208 -4.01 -39.08 -0.51
N GLU A 209 -3.32 -38.77 0.59
CA GLU A 209 -3.17 -39.71 1.71
C GLU A 209 -4.52 -40.11 2.29
N GLN A 210 -5.44 -39.17 2.45
CA GLN A 210 -6.80 -39.46 2.94
C GLN A 210 -7.58 -40.35 1.97
N GLU A 211 -7.42 -40.15 0.67
CA GLU A 211 -8.04 -41.00 -0.36
C GLU A 211 -7.43 -42.41 -0.38
N TRP A 212 -6.12 -42.55 -0.24
CA TRP A 212 -5.45 -43.86 -0.18
C TRP A 212 -5.82 -44.62 1.09
N ASP A 213 -5.85 -43.96 2.24
CA ASP A 213 -6.28 -44.56 3.51
C ASP A 213 -7.75 -45.01 3.45
N ALA A 214 -8.63 -44.20 2.85
CA ALA A 214 -10.03 -44.57 2.61
C ALA A 214 -10.18 -45.77 1.66
N ASN A 215 -9.27 -45.93 0.71
CA ASN A 215 -9.22 -47.05 -0.24
C ASN A 215 -8.36 -48.23 0.24
N GLN A 216 -7.82 -48.18 1.46
CA GLN A 216 -6.93 -49.20 2.03
C GLN A 216 -5.68 -49.50 1.17
N VAL A 217 -5.19 -48.48 0.46
CA VAL A 217 -3.94 -48.57 -0.32
C VAL A 217 -2.77 -48.25 0.60
N ASP A 218 -1.85 -49.20 0.75
CA ASP A 218 -0.63 -49.01 1.52
C ASP A 218 0.32 -48.04 0.80
N PHE A 219 0.94 -47.13 1.55
CA PHE A 219 1.86 -46.13 1.04
C PHE A 219 3.09 -46.03 1.94
N SER A 220 4.25 -45.76 1.34
CA SER A 220 5.50 -45.64 2.10
C SER A 220 5.61 -44.28 2.79
N ASP A 221 6.07 -44.28 4.04
CA ASP A 221 6.41 -43.05 4.78
C ASP A 221 7.50 -42.21 4.09
N GLN A 222 8.33 -42.81 3.21
CA GLN A 222 9.35 -42.09 2.43
C GLN A 222 8.74 -41.05 1.49
N VAL A 223 7.50 -41.25 1.06
CA VAL A 223 6.80 -40.33 0.14
C VAL A 223 6.65 -38.93 0.75
N ARG A 224 6.54 -38.82 2.08
CA ARG A 224 6.48 -37.52 2.78
C ARG A 224 7.81 -36.76 2.71
N LEU A 225 8.94 -37.46 2.86
CA LEU A 225 10.27 -36.86 2.73
C LEU A 225 10.52 -36.43 1.29
N ASP A 226 10.16 -37.29 0.33
CA ASP A 226 10.25 -36.99 -1.10
C ASP A 226 9.44 -35.74 -1.45
N LEU A 227 8.22 -35.62 -0.93
CA LEU A 227 7.38 -34.43 -1.14
C LEU A 227 8.07 -33.15 -0.64
N ILE A 228 8.66 -33.17 0.55
CA ILE A 228 9.36 -31.99 1.10
C ILE A 228 10.55 -31.61 0.22
N ILE A 229 11.32 -32.61 -0.25
CA ILE A 229 12.46 -32.38 -1.13
C ILE A 229 11.98 -31.78 -2.47
N TYR A 230 11.01 -32.41 -3.13
CA TYR A 230 10.48 -31.93 -4.40
C TYR A 230 9.83 -30.55 -4.27
N ALA A 231 9.04 -30.31 -3.21
CA ALA A 231 8.44 -29.01 -2.95
C ALA A 231 9.52 -27.94 -2.72
N SER A 232 10.60 -28.26 -2.01
CA SER A 232 11.72 -27.35 -1.80
C SER A 232 12.42 -27.01 -3.12
N VAL A 233 12.70 -28.01 -3.97
CA VAL A 233 13.31 -27.80 -5.28
C VAL A 233 12.41 -26.95 -6.18
N ILE A 234 11.11 -27.27 -6.25
CA ILE A 234 10.12 -26.49 -7.00
C ILE A 234 10.07 -25.04 -6.49
N THR A 235 10.17 -24.84 -5.18
CA THR A 235 10.17 -23.50 -4.58
C THR A 235 11.39 -22.69 -4.97
N VAL A 236 12.58 -23.28 -4.86
CA VAL A 236 13.83 -22.63 -5.28
C VAL A 236 13.75 -22.28 -6.75
N PHE A 237 13.26 -23.21 -7.58
CA PHE A 237 13.07 -22.99 -9.00
C PHE A 237 12.07 -21.86 -9.30
N LEU A 238 10.91 -21.85 -8.64
CA LEU A 238 9.90 -20.79 -8.78
C LEU A 238 10.42 -19.43 -8.29
N LEU A 239 11.21 -19.39 -7.21
CA LEU A 239 11.84 -18.16 -6.72
C LEU A 239 12.90 -17.63 -7.70
N SER A 240 13.70 -18.52 -8.29
CA SER A 240 14.67 -18.16 -9.33
C SER A 240 13.95 -17.62 -10.57
N ILE A 241 12.85 -18.26 -10.98
CA ILE A 241 12.03 -17.80 -12.11
C ILE A 241 11.35 -16.46 -11.80
N ALA A 242 10.77 -16.30 -10.60
CA ALA A 242 10.07 -15.08 -10.21
C ALA A 242 10.99 -13.85 -10.14
N THR A 243 12.27 -14.06 -9.79
CA THR A 243 13.26 -12.97 -9.75
C THR A 243 13.89 -12.68 -11.11
N THR A 244 13.92 -13.66 -12.02
CA THR A 244 14.51 -13.51 -13.36
C THR A 244 13.50 -13.11 -14.43
N LEU A 245 12.21 -13.38 -14.23
CA LEU A 245 11.19 -12.87 -15.15
C LEU A 245 11.11 -11.35 -15.05
N PRO A 246 11.29 -10.63 -16.17
CA PRO A 246 10.93 -9.22 -16.23
C PRO A 246 9.46 -9.10 -15.86
N ALA A 247 9.13 -8.22 -14.90
CA ALA A 247 7.75 -7.86 -14.64
C ALA A 247 7.14 -7.43 -15.98
N ILE A 248 6.19 -8.21 -16.50
CA ILE A 248 5.50 -7.88 -17.75
C ILE A 248 4.98 -6.45 -17.58
N ASN A 249 5.46 -5.54 -18.42
CA ASN A 249 5.07 -4.14 -18.37
C ASN A 249 3.61 -4.02 -18.84
N PHE A 250 2.66 -4.32 -17.94
CA PHE A 250 1.22 -4.08 -18.12
C PHE A 250 0.87 -2.59 -18.22
N ARG A 251 1.87 -1.72 -18.41
CA ARG A 251 1.78 -0.27 -18.46
C ARG A 251 0.85 0.22 -19.58
N GLU A 252 0.67 -0.54 -20.66
CA GLU A 252 -0.28 -0.20 -21.72
C GLU A 252 -1.72 -0.57 -21.36
N LEU A 253 -1.96 -1.77 -20.81
CA LEU A 253 -3.29 -2.15 -20.31
C LEU A 253 -3.73 -1.24 -19.15
N ALA A 254 -2.81 -0.92 -18.25
CA ALA A 254 -3.05 -0.01 -17.14
C ALA A 254 -3.37 1.41 -17.64
N ARG A 255 -2.60 1.96 -18.60
CA ARG A 255 -2.90 3.26 -19.21
C ARG A 255 -4.24 3.28 -19.93
N LYS A 256 -4.60 2.21 -20.62
CA LYS A 256 -5.89 2.10 -21.33
C LYS A 256 -7.08 1.99 -20.38
N PHE A 257 -6.89 1.36 -19.23
CA PHE A 257 -7.89 1.34 -18.16
C PHE A 257 -7.98 2.70 -17.47
N GLN A 258 -6.85 3.32 -17.10
CA GLN A 258 -6.78 4.61 -16.41
C GLN A 258 -7.22 5.82 -17.25
N SER A 259 -7.13 5.74 -18.58
CA SER A 259 -7.60 6.82 -19.47
C SER A 259 -9.12 6.92 -19.58
N GLN A 260 -9.87 6.02 -18.94
CA GLN A 260 -11.33 6.14 -18.87
C GLN A 260 -11.72 7.32 -17.95
N PRO A 261 -12.59 8.24 -18.40
CA PRO A 261 -12.92 9.47 -17.67
C PRO A 261 -13.55 9.21 -16.30
N PHE A 262 -14.26 8.09 -16.13
CA PHE A 262 -14.80 7.68 -14.84
C PHE A 262 -13.72 7.30 -13.82
N ILE A 263 -12.63 6.68 -14.28
CA ILE A 263 -11.54 6.23 -13.40
C ILE A 263 -10.74 7.45 -12.92
N GLN A 264 -10.47 8.43 -13.78
CA GLN A 264 -9.79 9.68 -13.39
C GLN A 264 -10.59 10.48 -12.37
N GLN A 265 -11.90 10.64 -12.58
CA GLN A 265 -12.76 11.33 -11.60
C GLN A 265 -12.80 10.61 -10.24
N THR A 266 -12.75 9.27 -10.25
CA THR A 266 -12.72 8.47 -9.03
C THR A 266 -11.36 8.57 -8.33
N GLU A 267 -10.26 8.54 -9.09
CA GLU A 267 -8.91 8.73 -8.56
C GLU A 267 -8.76 10.13 -7.95
N ASP A 268 -9.19 11.20 -8.63
CA ASP A 268 -9.14 12.56 -8.09
C ASP A 268 -9.99 12.72 -6.81
N ALA A 269 -11.16 12.07 -6.76
CA ALA A 269 -12.01 12.07 -5.57
C ALA A 269 -11.38 11.29 -4.41
N LEU A 270 -10.74 10.16 -4.69
CA LEU A 270 -10.00 9.38 -3.70
C LEU A 270 -8.76 10.11 -3.19
N ASP A 271 -8.02 10.77 -4.08
CA ASP A 271 -6.83 11.56 -3.75
C ASP A 271 -7.18 12.73 -2.84
N LYS A 272 -8.31 13.41 -3.10
CA LYS A 272 -8.85 14.43 -2.18
C LYS A 272 -9.29 13.83 -0.86
N ALA A 273 -10.06 12.74 -0.89
CA ALA A 273 -10.59 12.11 0.32
C ALA A 273 -9.49 11.53 1.23
N PHE A 274 -8.36 11.13 0.65
CA PHE A 274 -7.26 10.47 1.35
C PHE A 274 -5.92 11.18 1.14
N ALA A 275 -5.91 12.51 1.10
CA ALA A 275 -4.71 13.31 0.89
C ALA A 275 -3.60 13.05 1.95
N GLY A 276 -3.96 12.56 3.13
CA GLY A 276 -3.00 12.17 4.18
C GLY A 276 -2.32 10.81 3.99
N VAL A 277 -2.76 10.00 3.01
CA VAL A 277 -2.19 8.68 2.72
C VAL A 277 -0.93 8.85 1.89
N ARG A 278 0.15 8.15 2.25
CA ARG A 278 1.38 8.15 1.45
C ARG A 278 1.13 7.44 0.14
N GLN A 279 0.98 8.20 -0.93
CA GLN A 279 0.99 7.67 -2.28
C GLN A 279 2.44 7.60 -2.74
N PRO A 280 2.99 6.41 -3.04
CA PRO A 280 4.22 6.34 -3.81
C PRO A 280 3.92 6.93 -5.17
N GLN A 281 4.58 8.05 -5.47
CA GLN A 281 4.45 8.75 -6.73
C GLN A 281 4.45 7.77 -7.90
N ARG A 282 3.28 7.63 -8.55
CA ARG A 282 3.17 7.11 -9.91
C ARG A 282 3.96 8.06 -10.80
N GLY A 283 5.23 7.75 -11.08
CA GLY A 283 6.06 8.41 -12.08
C GLY A 283 5.72 9.88 -12.29
N VAL A 284 5.81 10.69 -11.24
CA VAL A 284 5.65 12.12 -11.37
C VAL A 284 6.76 12.56 -12.32
N SER A 285 6.37 13.19 -13.45
CA SER A 285 7.31 13.84 -14.34
C SER A 285 8.31 14.65 -13.50
N PRO A 286 9.61 14.62 -13.82
CA PRO A 286 10.61 15.45 -13.14
C PRO A 286 10.04 16.85 -12.84
N GLY A 287 9.74 17.13 -11.57
CA GLY A 287 9.21 18.43 -11.13
C GLY A 287 7.77 18.56 -10.61
N GLY A 288 7.02 17.48 -10.37
CA GLY A 288 5.70 17.62 -9.72
C GLY A 288 5.73 17.77 -8.19
N VAL A 289 4.66 18.36 -7.66
CA VAL A 289 4.42 18.61 -6.21
C VAL A 289 4.62 17.34 -5.39
N GLY A 290 5.43 17.42 -4.33
CA GLY A 290 5.76 16.30 -3.43
C GLY A 290 6.72 15.25 -3.98
N GLY A 291 7.15 15.32 -5.24
CA GLY A 291 8.10 14.38 -5.84
C GLY A 291 9.47 14.41 -5.16
N ARG A 292 10.23 13.30 -5.21
CA ARG A 292 11.68 13.38 -4.99
C ARG A 292 12.23 14.35 -6.04
N GLY A 293 12.81 15.47 -5.60
CA GLY A 293 13.54 16.37 -6.48
C GLY A 293 14.52 15.54 -7.30
N THR A 294 14.34 15.51 -8.61
CA THR A 294 15.18 14.77 -9.55
C THR A 294 16.48 15.50 -9.82
N MET A 295 17.04 16.24 -8.86
CA MET A 295 18.44 16.59 -8.97
C MET A 295 19.23 15.36 -8.52
N PRO A 296 19.96 14.71 -9.44
CA PRO A 296 21.02 13.81 -9.03
C PRO A 296 21.93 14.58 -8.05
N ARG A 297 22.59 13.85 -7.15
CA ARG A 297 23.52 14.43 -6.16
C ARG A 297 24.66 15.30 -6.76
N SER A 298 24.73 15.39 -8.09
CA SER A 298 25.63 16.25 -8.87
C SER A 298 25.35 17.76 -8.77
N TYR A 299 24.24 18.19 -8.16
CA TYR A 299 23.92 19.62 -7.96
C TYR A 299 24.02 20.08 -6.50
N LEU A 300 24.89 19.44 -5.71
CA LEU A 300 25.38 20.04 -4.46
C LEU A 300 26.23 21.28 -4.81
N LEU A 301 26.11 22.37 -4.06
CA LEU A 301 27.02 23.53 -4.18
C LEU A 301 28.45 23.04 -3.92
N GLY A 302 29.20 22.75 -4.99
CA GLY A 302 30.57 22.24 -4.89
C GLY A 302 31.07 21.45 -6.11
N ASP A 303 30.20 20.83 -6.91
CA ASP A 303 30.59 20.05 -8.09
C ASP A 303 30.18 20.68 -9.43
N ALA A 304 30.94 20.38 -10.47
CA ALA A 304 30.74 20.92 -11.81
C ALA A 304 29.44 20.37 -12.45
N PRO A 305 28.66 21.22 -13.17
CA PRO A 305 27.41 20.78 -13.77
C PRO A 305 27.69 19.82 -14.94
N GLU A 306 27.41 18.53 -14.76
CA GLU A 306 27.28 17.59 -15.88
C GLU A 306 25.96 17.88 -16.61
N LEU A 307 25.97 18.90 -17.46
CA LEU A 307 24.90 19.19 -18.40
C LEU A 307 24.95 18.16 -19.53
N SER A 308 23.96 17.28 -19.59
CA SER A 308 23.76 16.43 -20.77
C SER A 308 23.55 17.30 -22.01
N GLU A 309 24.17 16.97 -23.15
CA GLU A 309 24.01 17.68 -24.44
C GLU A 309 22.60 17.56 -25.05
N ARG A 310 21.63 16.97 -24.35
CA ARG A 310 20.27 16.79 -24.84
C ARG A 310 19.51 18.11 -24.78
N ILE A 311 19.07 18.60 -25.94
CA ILE A 311 18.20 19.78 -26.06
C ILE A 311 16.87 19.49 -25.34
N MET A 312 16.47 20.39 -24.43
CA MET A 312 15.24 20.26 -23.63
C MET A 312 14.12 21.18 -24.13
N MET A 313 14.48 22.39 -24.55
CA MET A 313 13.55 23.37 -25.10
C MET A 313 14.27 24.33 -26.05
N THR A 314 13.51 24.91 -26.97
CA THR A 314 13.92 26.09 -27.74
C THR A 314 12.94 27.24 -27.48
N ALA A 315 13.47 28.45 -27.31
CA ALA A 315 12.67 29.63 -26.98
C ALA A 315 13.08 30.80 -27.87
N VAL A 316 12.08 31.52 -28.37
CA VAL A 316 12.25 32.82 -29.06
C VAL A 316 11.56 33.87 -28.21
N VAL A 317 12.30 34.93 -27.86
CA VAL A 317 11.82 36.05 -27.04
C VAL A 317 11.80 37.29 -27.93
N ASP A 318 10.65 37.94 -27.99
CA ASP A 318 10.46 39.19 -28.72
C ASP A 318 10.07 40.32 -27.75
N ILE A 319 10.60 41.51 -28.02
CA ILE A 319 10.31 42.76 -27.32
C ILE A 319 9.21 43.49 -28.10
N ILE A 320 8.19 43.96 -27.38
CA ILE A 320 7.14 44.80 -27.93
C ILE A 320 7.44 46.24 -27.51
N GLU A 321 7.67 47.14 -28.47
CA GLU A 321 7.86 48.57 -28.21
C GLU A 321 6.52 49.30 -28.11
N ASP A 322 6.53 50.52 -27.55
CA ASP A 322 5.32 51.33 -27.29
C ASP A 322 4.52 51.68 -28.57
N ASP A 323 5.14 51.56 -29.75
CA ASP A 323 4.50 51.75 -31.06
C ASP A 323 3.86 50.47 -31.65
N GLY A 324 3.95 49.35 -30.93
CA GLY A 324 3.41 48.05 -31.32
C GLY A 324 4.32 47.24 -32.26
N THR A 325 5.53 47.71 -32.57
CA THR A 325 6.50 46.94 -33.33
C THR A 325 7.13 45.83 -32.49
N THR A 326 7.42 44.70 -33.12
CA THR A 326 7.98 43.51 -32.47
C THR A 326 9.38 43.25 -32.99
N HIS A 327 10.36 43.21 -32.09
CA HIS A 327 11.76 42.95 -32.40
C HIS A 327 12.29 41.80 -31.54
N THR A 328 13.04 40.87 -32.14
CA THR A 328 13.66 39.77 -31.37
C THR A 328 14.64 40.33 -30.36
N ALA A 329 14.54 39.84 -29.12
CA ALA A 329 15.34 40.32 -28.00
C ALA A 329 16.85 40.15 -28.29
N PRO A 330 17.66 41.22 -28.14
CA PRO A 330 19.10 41.12 -28.33
C PRO A 330 19.72 40.20 -27.28
N ALA A 331 20.80 39.50 -27.65
CA ALA A 331 21.46 38.51 -26.80
C ALA A 331 21.91 39.09 -25.45
N ASP A 332 22.31 40.36 -25.41
CA ASP A 332 22.70 41.07 -24.18
C ASP A 332 21.55 41.22 -23.19
N LEU A 333 20.30 41.32 -23.66
CA LEU A 333 19.12 41.35 -22.80
C LEU A 333 18.79 39.97 -22.23
N LEU A 334 19.20 38.92 -22.94
CA LEU A 334 19.04 37.54 -22.50
C LEU A 334 20.18 37.09 -21.56
N GLN A 335 21.32 37.80 -21.52
CA GLN A 335 22.41 37.55 -20.58
C GLN A 335 21.94 37.82 -19.14
N GLY A 336 21.65 36.75 -18.41
CA GLY A 336 21.05 36.82 -17.06
C GLY A 336 19.58 36.39 -17.00
N SER A 337 19.02 35.92 -18.11
CA SER A 337 17.71 35.25 -18.11
C SER A 337 17.79 33.94 -17.35
N HIS A 338 17.04 33.84 -16.26
CA HIS A 338 16.89 32.59 -15.52
C HIS A 338 15.57 31.93 -15.89
N TRP A 339 15.66 30.77 -16.55
CA TRP A 339 14.52 29.89 -16.76
C TRP A 339 14.20 29.15 -15.47
N ARG A 340 13.28 29.71 -14.67
CA ARG A 340 12.83 29.06 -13.44
C ARG A 340 11.98 27.85 -13.79
N GLY A 341 12.51 26.65 -13.55
CA GLY A 341 11.74 25.41 -13.66
C GLY A 341 10.91 25.14 -12.40
N LEU A 342 11.58 25.04 -11.25
CA LEU A 342 10.97 24.66 -9.97
C LEU A 342 11.57 25.46 -8.82
N SER A 343 10.94 25.40 -7.66
CA SER A 343 11.49 26.02 -6.44
C SER A 343 11.37 25.07 -5.27
N TYR A 344 12.49 24.78 -4.64
CA TYR A 344 12.52 23.95 -3.45
C TYR A 344 12.63 24.84 -2.22
N ASP A 345 11.86 24.54 -1.19
CA ASP A 345 11.69 25.38 -0.01
C ASP A 345 11.87 24.62 1.31
N VAL A 346 11.90 23.28 1.29
CA VAL A 346 12.11 22.45 2.49
C VAL A 346 13.46 21.74 2.45
N TYR A 347 14.33 22.00 3.43
CA TYR A 347 15.58 21.25 3.61
C TYR A 347 15.39 20.07 4.56
N THR A 348 15.57 18.84 4.05
CA THR A 348 15.27 17.59 4.78
C THR A 348 16.47 17.04 5.58
N GLY A 349 17.59 17.74 5.62
CA GLY A 349 18.86 17.23 6.17
C GLY A 349 19.61 16.26 5.25
N ARG A 350 18.99 15.81 4.15
CA ARG A 350 19.61 14.97 3.10
C ARG A 350 19.48 15.57 1.69
N GLY A 351 18.76 16.68 1.54
CA GLY A 351 18.50 17.35 0.27
C GLY A 351 17.33 18.35 0.37
N TRP A 352 17.05 19.03 -0.74
CA TRP A 352 15.96 19.98 -0.89
C TRP A 352 14.69 19.30 -1.43
N ALA A 353 13.54 19.71 -0.92
CA ALA A 353 12.20 19.24 -1.30
C ALA A 353 11.26 20.44 -1.52
N LEU A 354 10.20 20.20 -2.29
CA LEU A 354 9.14 21.16 -2.60
C LEU A 354 7.96 20.90 -1.65
N SER A 355 7.47 21.93 -0.96
CA SER A 355 6.26 21.87 -0.15
C SER A 355 4.99 21.71 -1.00
N GLU A 356 3.88 21.34 -0.39
CA GLU A 356 2.59 21.27 -1.08
C GLU A 356 2.21 22.65 -1.63
N GLU A 357 2.09 22.75 -2.96
CA GLU A 357 1.71 23.99 -3.63
C GLU A 357 0.20 24.21 -3.48
N ARG A 358 -0.20 25.44 -3.15
CA ARG A 358 -1.62 25.84 -3.10
C ARG A 358 -2.14 25.93 -4.53
N GLN A 359 -2.81 24.87 -5.00
CA GLN A 359 -3.61 24.96 -6.22
C GLN A 359 -4.92 25.69 -5.92
N GLU A 360 -5.05 26.90 -6.47
CA GLU A 360 -6.28 27.68 -6.43
C GLU A 360 -6.88 27.72 -7.83
N SER A 361 -8.12 27.24 -7.97
CA SER A 361 -8.86 27.29 -9.23
C SER A 361 -9.28 28.73 -9.50
N VAL A 362 -8.60 29.38 -10.44
CA VAL A 362 -8.93 30.74 -10.90
C VAL A 362 -9.96 30.66 -12.03
N SER A 363 -11.03 31.44 -11.96
CA SER A 363 -12.03 31.49 -13.04
C SER A 363 -11.47 32.20 -14.27
N ALA A 364 -11.94 31.84 -15.46
CA ALA A 364 -11.53 32.53 -16.69
C ALA A 364 -11.74 34.06 -16.56
N ASN A 365 -10.72 34.84 -16.93
CA ASN A 365 -10.66 36.31 -16.84
C ASN A 365 -10.56 36.93 -15.43
N GLN A 366 -10.34 36.14 -14.38
CA GLN A 366 -10.07 36.70 -13.05
C GLN A 366 -8.66 37.33 -13.01
N GLN A 367 -8.58 38.63 -12.73
CA GLN A 367 -7.31 39.35 -12.61
C GLN A 367 -6.56 38.90 -11.35
N ILE A 368 -5.33 38.44 -11.54
CA ILE A 368 -4.41 38.10 -10.45
C ILE A 368 -3.60 39.37 -10.15
N PRO A 369 -3.70 39.96 -8.94
CA PRO A 369 -2.96 41.17 -8.62
C PRO A 369 -1.46 40.86 -8.55
N ILE A 370 -0.71 41.38 -9.52
CA ILE A 370 0.75 41.35 -9.52
C ILE A 370 1.23 42.55 -8.69
N PRO A 371 2.26 42.41 -7.84
CA PRO A 371 2.82 43.54 -7.09
C PRO A 371 3.20 44.70 -8.02
N PRO A 372 3.04 45.97 -7.59
CA PRO A 372 3.29 47.13 -8.44
C PRO A 372 4.76 47.16 -8.90
N ILE A 373 4.96 47.09 -10.22
CA ILE A 373 6.29 47.10 -10.84
C ILE A 373 6.57 48.53 -11.30
N ASN A 374 7.62 49.16 -10.76
CA ASN A 374 7.97 50.55 -11.06
C ASN A 374 8.51 50.79 -12.49
N ARG A 375 8.84 49.72 -13.24
CA ARG A 375 9.19 49.72 -14.67
C ARG A 375 8.79 48.38 -15.28
N ALA A 376 7.85 48.38 -16.22
CA ALA A 376 7.42 47.18 -16.93
C ALA A 376 8.01 47.21 -18.36
N LEU A 377 8.65 46.11 -18.76
CA LEU A 377 9.03 45.82 -20.15
C LEU A 377 8.16 44.65 -20.61
N GLN A 378 7.45 44.80 -21.72
CA GLN A 378 6.57 43.76 -22.24
C GLN A 378 7.35 42.82 -23.15
N LEU A 379 7.41 41.55 -22.77
CA LEU A 379 8.07 40.49 -23.51
C LEU A 379 7.02 39.49 -24.00
N SER A 380 7.10 39.10 -25.26
CA SER A 380 6.36 37.96 -25.82
C SER A 380 7.32 36.81 -26.02
N GLN A 381 6.91 35.60 -25.66
CA GLN A 381 7.75 34.43 -25.79
C GLN A 381 7.00 33.26 -26.39
N THR A 382 7.64 32.60 -27.36
CA THR A 382 7.20 31.32 -27.91
C THR A 382 8.15 30.22 -27.45
N VAL A 383 7.61 29.17 -26.81
CA VAL A 383 8.39 28.03 -26.28
C VAL A 383 7.97 26.74 -26.96
N ASN A 384 8.95 26.01 -27.49
CA ASN A 384 8.75 24.68 -28.06
C ASN A 384 9.50 23.64 -27.20
N TRP A 385 8.75 22.66 -26.70
CA TRP A 385 9.28 21.55 -25.91
C TRP A 385 9.59 20.36 -26.82
N GLU A 386 10.77 19.75 -26.65
CA GLU A 386 11.06 18.44 -27.26
C GLU A 386 10.70 17.34 -26.25
N VAL A 387 9.72 16.49 -26.58
CA VAL A 387 9.22 15.39 -25.73
C VAL A 387 10.03 14.12 -25.92
#